data_AF-A0A2J8Y2K4-F1
#
_entry.id   AF-A0A2J8Y2K4-F1
#
_cell.length_a   1.000
_cell.length_b   1.000
_cell.length_c   1.000
_cell.angle_alpha   90.00
_cell.angle_beta   90.00
_cell.angle_gamma   90.00
#
_symmetry.space_group_name_H-M   'P 1'
#
loop_
_entity.id
_entity.type
_entity.pdbx_description
1 polymer ?
#
loop_
_entity_poly.entity_id
_entity_poly.type
_entity_poly.pdbx_seq_one_letter_code
_entity_poly.pdbx_strand_id
1 'polypeptide(L)' 'APNVVEDEIDQYLSKQDGKIYRSRDPQLCRHGPLGKCVHCVPLEGEICCPGEHQLQD' A
#
# COMPACT_ATOMS: atom_id res chain seq x y z
N ALA A 1 -5.08 -9.87 -33.36
CA ALA A 1 -5.54 -9.93 -31.96
C ALA A 1 -6.70 -8.95 -31.81
N PRO A 2 -7.77 -9.27 -31.05
CA PRO A 2 -8.80 -8.30 -30.75
C PRO A 2 -8.20 -7.12 -29.97
N ASN A 3 -8.63 -5.91 -30.28
CA ASN A 3 -8.22 -4.70 -29.57
C ASN A 3 -9.08 -4.60 -28.32
N VAL A 4 -8.57 -5.12 -27.19
CA VAL A 4 -9.27 -5.11 -25.90
C VAL A 4 -9.07 -3.73 -25.29
N VAL A 5 -10.18 -3.03 -25.05
CA VAL A 5 -10.18 -1.76 -24.33
C VAL A 5 -10.40 -2.09 -22.86
N GLU A 6 -9.44 -1.73 -22.02
CA GLU A 6 -9.54 -1.89 -20.56
C GLU A 6 -10.61 -0.96 -19.99
N ASP A 7 -11.25 -1.39 -18.90
CA ASP A 7 -12.26 -0.57 -18.24
C ASP A 7 -11.63 0.68 -17.63
N GLU A 8 -12.42 1.75 -17.45
CA GLU A 8 -11.94 3.01 -16.88
C GLU A 8 -11.30 2.81 -15.50
N ILE A 9 -11.83 1.85 -14.73
CA ILE A 9 -11.35 1.48 -13.39
C ILE A 9 -9.95 0.85 -13.51
N ASP A 10 -9.73 -0.06 -14.46
CA ASP A 10 -8.44 -0.71 -14.65
C ASP A 10 -7.37 0.28 -15.12
N GLN A 11 -7.74 1.19 -16.02
CA GLN A 11 -6.87 2.29 -16.46
C GLN A 11 -6.53 3.28 -15.35
N TYR A 12 -7.42 3.43 -14.35
CA TYR A 12 -7.18 4.27 -13.19
C TYR A 12 -6.29 3.57 -12.16
N LEU A 13 -6.57 2.30 -11.85
CA LEU A 13 -5.84 1.49 -10.87
C LEU A 13 -4.41 1.18 -11.33
N SER A 14 -4.19 0.90 -12.62
CA SER A 14 -2.87 0.65 -13.20
C SER A 14 -1.87 1.81 -13.04
N LYS A 15 -2.37 3.03 -12.82
CA LYS A 15 -1.55 4.23 -12.59
C LYS A 15 -1.17 4.43 -11.12
N GLN A 16 -1.79 3.69 -10.20
CA GLN A 16 -1.53 3.81 -8.76
C GLN A 16 -0.31 2.98 -8.38
N ASP A 17 0.44 3.43 -7.37
CA ASP A 17 1.65 2.75 -6.92
C ASP A 17 1.38 1.50 -6.05
N GLY A 18 0.14 1.31 -5.62
CA GLY A 18 -0.28 0.21 -4.75
C GLY A 18 0.38 0.22 -3.37
N LYS A 19 0.92 1.38 -2.92
CA LYS A 19 1.64 1.48 -1.65
C LYS A 19 0.76 2.02 -0.54
N ILE A 20 0.86 1.38 0.62
CA ILE A 20 0.21 1.83 1.85
C ILE A 20 1.23 2.64 2.64
N TYR A 21 1.05 3.96 2.64
CA TYR A 21 1.89 4.88 3.39
C TYR A 21 1.47 4.94 4.86
N ARG A 22 2.37 4.53 5.76
CA ARG A 22 2.16 4.61 7.21
C ARG A 22 2.93 5.76 7.82
N SER A 23 2.30 6.46 8.77
CA SER A 23 2.94 7.50 9.57
C SER A 23 3.89 6.91 10.61
N ARG A 24 4.88 7.70 11.05
CA ARG A 24 5.78 7.31 12.13
C ARG A 24 5.02 7.15 13.45
N ASP A 25 5.01 5.93 13.97
CA ASP A 25 4.52 5.63 15.32
C ASP A 25 5.64 5.84 16.36
N PRO A 26 5.52 6.78 17.32
CA PRO A 26 6.54 7.02 18.34
C PRO A 26 6.81 5.84 19.29
N GLN A 27 5.87 4.90 19.45
CA GLN A 27 6.03 3.73 20.32
C GLN A 27 6.82 2.61 19.63
N LEU A 28 6.65 2.45 18.31
CA LEU A 28 7.30 1.40 17.51
C LEU A 28 8.58 1.89 16.81
N CYS A 29 8.64 3.16 16.42
CA CYS A 29 9.75 3.74 15.66
C CYS A 29 10.82 4.32 16.59
N ARG A 30 11.97 3.64 16.69
CA ARG A 30 13.13 4.12 17.45
C ARG A 30 14.15 4.85 16.57
N HIS A 31 13.73 5.90 15.88
CA HIS A 31 14.60 6.72 15.03
C HIS A 31 14.17 8.19 14.99
N GLY A 32 15.10 9.06 14.58
CA GLY A 32 14.83 10.49 14.39
C GLY A 32 13.84 10.79 13.24
N PRO A 33 13.45 12.07 13.04
CA PRO A 33 12.43 12.47 12.06
C PRO A 33 12.71 12.06 10.60
N LEU A 34 13.98 11.94 10.23
CA LEU A 34 14.42 11.54 8.88
C LEU A 34 14.78 10.05 8.77
N GLY A 35 14.67 9.29 9.86
CA GLY A 35 14.91 7.85 9.86
C GLY A 35 13.74 7.07 9.26
N LYS A 36 14.03 5.87 8.77
CA LYS A 36 13.03 4.90 8.29
C LYS A 36 13.26 3.56 8.98
N CYS A 37 12.18 2.84 9.30
CA CYS A 37 12.22 1.48 9.83
C CYS A 37 11.06 0.65 9.30
N VAL A 38 11.07 -0.65 9.58
CA VAL A 38 10.04 -1.61 9.16
C VAL A 38 8.61 -1.23 9.60
N HIS A 39 8.47 -0.39 10.63
CA HIS A 39 7.18 0.06 11.14
C HIS A 39 6.62 1.31 10.42
N CYS A 40 7.45 2.07 9.69
CA CYS A 40 7.04 3.32 9.03
C CYS A 40 7.38 3.39 7.53
N VAL A 41 8.09 2.40 6.97
CA VAL A 41 8.24 2.30 5.52
C VAL A 41 6.91 1.94 4.86
N PRO A 42 6.62 2.49 3.66
CA PRO A 42 5.45 2.11 2.89
C PRO A 42 5.46 0.60 2.63
N LEU A 43 4.33 -0.04 2.90
CA LEU A 43 4.14 -1.45 2.59
C LEU A 43 3.59 -1.59 1.17
N GLU A 44 4.01 -2.63 0.47
CA GLU A 44 3.34 -3.04 -0.76
C GLU A 44 1.95 -3.55 -0.38
N GLY A 45 0.92 -3.19 -1.16
CA GLY A 45 -0.49 -3.44 -0.82
C GLY A 45 -0.83 -4.92 -0.56
N GLU A 46 -0.02 -5.84 -1.07
CA GLU A 46 -0.16 -7.29 -0.82
C GLU A 46 0.39 -7.73 0.55
N ILE A 47 1.13 -6.86 1.25
CA ILE A 47 1.88 -7.16 2.50
C ILE A 47 1.22 -6.50 3.73
N CYS A 48 0.01 -5.96 3.60
CA CYS A 48 -0.75 -5.50 4.77
C CYS A 48 -1.52 -6.67 5.40
N CYS A 49 -0.80 -7.47 6.19
CA CYS A 49 -1.30 -8.35 7.25
C CYS A 49 -2.43 -9.34 6.84
N PRO A 50 -2.19 -10.66 6.81
CA PRO A 50 -3.24 -11.66 6.64
C PRO A 50 -4.17 -11.78 7.88
N GLY A 51 -4.62 -10.68 8.47
CA GLY A 51 -5.35 -10.72 9.74
C GLY A 51 -6.12 -9.50 10.23
N GLU A 52 -6.26 -8.40 9.47
CA GLU A 52 -7.03 -7.24 9.99
C GLU A 52 -7.94 -6.50 9.00
N HIS A 53 -7.87 -6.79 7.70
CA HIS A 53 -8.90 -6.34 6.77
C HIS A 53 -9.86 -7.49 6.50
N GLN A 54 -11.05 -7.45 7.12
CA GLN A 54 -12.19 -8.21 6.61
C GLN A 54 -12.50 -7.61 5.23
N LEU A 55 -11.95 -8.22 4.18
CA LEU A 55 -12.49 -8.06 2.84
C LEU A 55 -13.94 -8.55 2.93
N GLN A 56 -14.88 -7.61 3.02
CA GLN A 56 -16.29 -7.94 2.83
C GLN A 56 -16.48 -8.16 1.33
N ASP A 57 -16.93 -9.36 0.99
CA ASP A 57 -17.44 -9.73 -0.34
C ASP A 57 -18.56 -8.77 -0.81
#